data_AF-A0A9D7UC90-F1
#
_entry.id   AF-A0A9D7UC90-F1
#
_cell.length_a   1.000
_cell.length_b   1.000
_cell.length_c   1.000
_cell.angle_alpha   90.00
_cell.angle_beta   90.00
_cell.angle_gamma   90.00
#
_symmetry.space_group_name_H-M   'P 1'
#
loop_
_entity.id
_entity.type
_entity.pdbx_description
1 polymer ?
#
loop_
_entity_poly.entity_id
_entity_poly.type
_entity_poly.pdbx_seq_one_letter_code
_entity_poly.pdbx_strand_id
1 'polypeptide(L)'
;MKNYITYSIACVLIFVIGNSIYEHNKKNSLYAKTQRLDCHKNINTFERLYDRNKIKELHKKLLDGNFVLVSSIQKAVYSKSKLFKHVELKETDKATIDMLNSYIVDKKLSDDKIKILYYIYENDIKDPGKKSKKSKLYAGYVVFKFSTEKDKLVYQVQVDFMDKNGADLNKSIECAINSFMTVK
;
A
#
# COMPACT_ATOMS: atom_id res chain seq x y z
N MET A 1 -51.37 -2.70 22.57
CA MET A 1 -50.36 -1.86 23.28
C MET A 1 -49.08 -2.62 23.62
N LYS A 2 -49.13 -3.80 24.27
CA LYS A 2 -47.94 -4.60 24.64
C LYS A 2 -46.96 -4.83 23.47
N ASN A 3 -47.47 -5.23 22.30
CA ASN A 3 -46.62 -5.50 21.13
C ASN A 3 -45.89 -4.25 20.62
N TYR A 4 -46.52 -3.07 20.67
CA TYR A 4 -45.86 -1.81 20.27
C TYR A 4 -44.72 -1.43 21.21
N ILE A 5 -44.91 -1.63 22.52
CA ILE A 5 -43.85 -1.40 23.52
C ILE A 5 -42.69 -2.37 23.27
N THR A 6 -42.97 -3.64 22.99
CA THR A 6 -41.95 -4.64 22.66
C THR A 6 -41.19 -4.28 21.37
N TYR A 7 -41.88 -3.84 20.32
CA TYR A 7 -41.23 -3.39 19.09
C TYR A 7 -40.37 -2.14 19.30
N SER A 8 -40.85 -1.15 20.07
CA SER A 8 -40.07 0.03 20.41
C SER A 8 -38.80 -0.33 21.19
N ILE A 9 -38.88 -1.23 22.17
CA ILE A 9 -37.71 -1.71 22.92
C ILE A 9 -36.72 -2.44 22.00
N ALA A 10 -37.21 -3.30 21.11
CA ALA A 10 -36.37 -4.01 20.14
C ALA A 10 -35.66 -3.05 19.18
N CYS A 11 -36.35 -2.02 18.69
CA CYS A 11 -35.74 -0.99 17.83
C CYS A 11 -34.63 -0.21 18.56
N VAL A 12 -34.84 0.15 19.83
CA VAL A 12 -33.81 0.83 20.63
C VAL A 12 -32.59 -0.08 20.83
N LEU A 13 -32.79 -1.36 21.13
CA LEU A 13 -31.69 -2.33 21.27
C LEU A 13 -30.88 -2.49 19.98
N ILE A 14 -31.55 -2.64 18.83
CA ILE A 14 -30.88 -2.73 17.52
C ILE A 14 -30.10 -1.44 17.24
N PHE A 15 -30.66 -0.27 17.55
CA PHE A 15 -29.99 1.01 17.37
C PHE A 15 -28.74 1.13 18.24
N VAL A 16 -28.81 0.74 19.52
CA VAL A 16 -27.65 0.79 20.44
C VAL A 16 -26.55 -0.17 20.00
N ILE A 17 -26.90 -1.41 19.64
CA ILE A 17 -25.93 -2.41 19.15
C ILE A 17 -25.31 -1.93 17.83
N GLY A 18 -26.14 -1.43 16.90
CA GLY A 18 -25.70 -0.86 15.63
C GLY A 18 -24.73 0.31 15.82
N ASN A 19 -25.04 1.25 16.72
CA ASN A 19 -24.15 2.37 17.05
C ASN A 19 -22.85 1.92 17.71
N SER A 20 -22.90 0.93 18.61
CA SER A 20 -21.71 0.38 19.24
C SER A 20 -20.78 -0.26 18.21
N ILE A 21 -21.33 -1.05 17.28
CA ILE A 21 -20.58 -1.65 16.17
C ILE A 21 -20.01 -0.57 15.25
N TYR A 22 -20.81 0.45 14.91
CA TYR A 22 -20.39 1.56 14.08
C TYR A 22 -19.24 2.36 14.71
N GLU A 23 -19.37 2.75 15.98
CA GLU A 23 -18.32 3.48 16.70
C GLU A 23 -17.07 2.63 16.94
N HIS A 24 -17.22 1.32 17.20
CA HIS A 24 -16.09 0.40 17.28
C HIS A 24 -15.35 0.31 15.93
N ASN A 25 -16.08 0.15 14.83
CA ASN A 25 -15.50 0.10 13.47
C ASN A 25 -14.92 1.45 13.02
N LYS A 26 -15.45 2.58 13.51
CA LYS A 26 -14.94 3.93 13.22
C LYS A 26 -13.70 4.27 14.05
N LYS A 27 -13.63 3.85 15.32
CA LYS A 27 -12.41 3.96 16.13
C LYS A 27 -11.31 3.01 15.63
N ASN A 28 -11.69 1.83 15.16
CA ASN A 28 -10.79 0.86 14.52
C ASN A 28 -10.68 1.04 13.01
N SER A 29 -11.26 2.11 12.45
CA SER A 29 -11.06 2.52 11.07
C SER A 29 -9.65 3.08 10.98
N LEU A 30 -8.69 2.16 10.93
CA LEU A 30 -7.29 2.32 10.59
C LEU A 30 -7.09 2.89 9.17
N TYR A 31 -8.19 3.15 8.44
CA TYR A 31 -8.22 4.07 7.31
C TYR A 31 -7.95 5.49 7.82
N ALA A 32 -6.69 5.76 8.19
CA ALA A 32 -6.17 7.11 8.06
C ALA A 32 -6.51 7.53 6.63
N LYS A 33 -7.42 8.52 6.48
CA LYS A 33 -7.54 9.24 5.23
C LYS A 33 -6.22 9.97 5.05
N THR A 34 -5.24 9.24 4.54
CA THR A 34 -4.03 9.75 3.93
C THR A 34 -4.43 10.93 3.03
N GLN A 35 -3.67 12.01 3.10
CA GLN A 35 -3.94 13.15 2.23
C GLN A 35 -3.86 12.65 0.79
N ARG A 36 -4.92 12.85 0.00
CA ARG A 36 -4.93 12.42 -1.41
C ARG A 36 -3.82 13.16 -2.14
N LEU A 37 -2.77 12.45 -2.51
CA LEU A 37 -1.69 12.97 -3.34
C LEU A 37 -2.15 13.15 -4.78
N ASP A 38 -1.48 14.03 -5.51
CA ASP A 38 -1.80 14.26 -6.93
C ASP A 38 -1.62 13.00 -7.77
N CYS A 39 -0.63 12.16 -7.47
CA CYS A 39 -0.45 10.88 -8.15
C CYS A 39 -1.64 9.91 -7.94
N HIS A 40 -2.36 10.01 -6.81
CA HIS A 40 -3.55 9.19 -6.54
C HIS A 40 -4.76 9.57 -7.41
N LYS A 41 -4.72 10.73 -8.09
CA LYS A 41 -5.79 11.17 -9.01
C LYS A 41 -5.67 10.49 -10.38
N ASN A 42 -4.44 10.19 -10.78
CA ASN A 42 -4.10 9.68 -12.11
C ASN A 42 -3.88 8.17 -12.11
N ILE A 43 -3.62 7.58 -10.94
CA ILE A 43 -3.26 6.17 -10.77
C ILE A 43 -4.09 5.59 -9.63
N ASN A 44 -4.54 4.34 -9.79
CA ASN A 44 -5.20 3.63 -8.71
C ASN A 44 -4.19 3.31 -7.61
N THR A 45 -4.49 3.79 -6.41
CA THR A 45 -3.67 3.59 -5.23
C THR A 45 -4.52 3.04 -4.10
N PHE A 46 -4.04 1.98 -3.44
CA PHE A 46 -4.66 1.36 -2.28
C PHE A 46 -3.70 1.42 -1.10
N GLU A 47 -4.12 2.09 -0.04
CA GLU A 47 -3.29 2.33 1.15
C GLU A 47 -3.90 1.67 2.36
N ARG A 48 -3.04 1.18 3.25
CA ARG A 48 -3.43 0.66 4.55
C ARG A 48 -2.40 0.99 5.60
N LEU A 49 -2.82 1.76 6.60
CA LEU A 49 -2.06 2.00 7.82
C LEU A 49 -2.48 0.95 8.86
N TYR A 50 -1.52 0.29 9.50
CA TYR A 50 -1.75 -0.73 10.52
C TYR A 50 -1.39 -0.23 11.92
N ASP A 51 -0.40 0.65 12.04
CA ASP A 51 0.03 1.22 13.32
C ASP A 51 0.41 2.70 13.17
N ARG A 52 -0.52 3.60 13.52
CA ARG A 52 -0.28 5.05 13.44
C ARG A 52 0.83 5.51 14.37
N ASN A 53 1.01 4.87 15.53
CA ASN A 53 2.00 5.32 16.51
C ASN A 53 3.44 5.09 16.02
N LYS A 54 3.63 4.17 15.07
CA LYS A 54 4.93 3.81 14.51
C LYS A 54 5.29 4.54 13.22
N ILE A 55 4.35 5.25 12.58
CA ILE A 55 4.63 5.86 11.27
C ILE A 55 5.73 6.93 11.34
N LYS A 56 5.69 7.79 12.37
CA LYS A 56 6.70 8.84 12.59
C LYS A 56 8.09 8.27 12.87
N GLU A 57 8.14 7.14 13.58
CA GLU A 57 9.40 6.43 13.85
C GLU A 57 10.01 5.91 12.54
N LEU A 58 9.18 5.29 11.69
CA LEU A 58 9.61 4.77 10.39
C LEU A 58 10.06 5.89 9.43
N HIS A 59 9.33 7.01 9.39
CA HIS A 59 9.76 8.21 8.64
C HIS A 59 11.12 8.68 9.10
N LYS A 60 11.30 8.87 10.40
CA LYS A 60 12.57 9.32 10.97
C LYS A 60 13.72 8.37 10.57
N LYS A 61 13.51 7.07 10.67
CA LYS A 61 14.52 6.08 10.26
C LYS A 61 14.87 6.19 8.78
N LEU A 62 13.91 6.40 7.88
CA LEU A 62 14.21 6.65 6.47
C LEU A 62 15.01 7.95 6.27
N LEU A 63 14.58 9.05 6.90
CA LEU A 63 15.26 10.35 6.84
C LEU A 63 16.69 10.30 7.39
N ASP A 64 16.95 9.40 8.35
CA ASP A 64 18.25 9.17 8.95
C ASP A 64 19.13 8.18 8.12
N GLY A 65 18.57 7.57 7.06
CA GLY A 65 19.24 6.60 6.19
C GLY A 65 19.22 5.14 6.68
N ASN A 66 18.36 4.81 7.64
CA ASN A 66 18.28 3.49 8.28
C ASN A 66 17.17 2.62 7.69
N PHE A 67 17.42 2.08 6.49
CA PHE A 67 16.50 1.16 5.83
C PHE A 67 17.21 -0.03 5.18
N VAL A 68 16.44 -1.10 4.98
CA VAL A 68 16.81 -2.23 4.12
C VAL A 68 15.70 -2.42 3.10
N LEU A 69 16.08 -2.53 1.83
CA LEU A 69 15.17 -2.83 0.72
C LEU A 69 15.26 -4.33 0.38
N VAL A 70 14.12 -5.00 0.31
CA VAL A 70 14.02 -6.37 -0.22
C VAL A 70 12.98 -6.37 -1.33
N SER A 71 13.39 -6.84 -2.50
CA SER A 71 12.62 -6.73 -3.73
C SER A 71 12.29 -8.10 -4.31
N SER A 72 11.20 -8.19 -5.06
CA SER A 72 10.88 -9.38 -5.86
C SER A 72 10.00 -9.06 -7.05
N ILE A 73 9.92 -10.01 -7.99
CA ILE A 73 9.02 -9.93 -9.14
C ILE A 73 8.03 -11.08 -9.13
N GLN A 74 6.79 -10.79 -9.51
CA GLN A 74 5.73 -11.78 -9.68
C GLN A 74 5.29 -11.76 -11.14
N LYS A 75 5.73 -12.76 -11.90
CA LYS A 75 5.42 -12.94 -13.32
C LYS A 75 4.00 -13.45 -13.52
N ALA A 76 3.44 -13.20 -14.70
CA ALA A 76 2.24 -13.89 -15.15
C ALA A 76 2.44 -15.42 -15.16
N VAL A 77 1.39 -16.18 -14.83
CA VAL A 77 1.41 -17.64 -14.64
C VAL A 77 0.75 -18.36 -15.83
N TYR A 78 -0.44 -17.91 -16.22
CA TYR A 78 -1.28 -18.42 -17.32
C TYR A 78 -0.93 -17.79 -18.68
N SER A 79 -0.19 -16.68 -18.69
CA SER A 79 0.30 -16.06 -19.93
C SER A 79 1.81 -15.86 -19.90
N LYS A 80 2.42 -15.83 -21.09
CA LYS A 80 3.85 -15.55 -21.21
C LYS A 80 4.12 -14.13 -20.73
N SER A 81 4.97 -14.02 -19.71
CA SER A 81 5.46 -12.75 -19.18
C SER A 81 6.07 -11.87 -20.29
N LYS A 82 5.65 -10.61 -20.33
CA LYS A 82 6.12 -9.57 -21.25
C LYS A 82 6.82 -8.44 -20.53
N LEU A 83 6.32 -8.03 -19.37
CA LEU A 83 6.85 -6.90 -18.60
C LEU A 83 8.35 -7.08 -18.33
N PHE A 84 8.73 -8.25 -17.82
CA PHE A 84 10.11 -8.57 -17.42
C PHE A 84 11.04 -8.93 -18.59
N LYS A 85 10.65 -8.58 -19.82
CA LYS A 85 11.58 -8.48 -20.96
C LYS A 85 12.14 -7.07 -21.12
N HIS A 86 11.46 -6.09 -20.52
CA HIS A 86 11.78 -4.67 -20.60
C HIS A 86 12.12 -4.08 -19.23
N VAL A 87 11.69 -4.74 -18.15
CA VAL A 87 11.95 -4.34 -16.77
C VAL A 87 12.90 -5.32 -16.11
N GLU A 88 14.07 -4.84 -15.72
CA GLU A 88 15.02 -5.57 -14.89
C GLU A 88 14.87 -5.17 -13.41
N LEU A 89 14.78 -6.17 -12.53
CA LEU A 89 14.65 -5.93 -11.09
C LEU A 89 15.84 -5.13 -10.53
N LYS A 90 17.06 -5.42 -11.00
CA LYS A 90 18.28 -4.75 -10.53
C LYS A 90 18.28 -3.25 -10.87
N GLU A 91 17.83 -2.88 -12.06
CA GLU A 91 17.73 -1.47 -12.47
C GLU A 91 16.63 -0.76 -11.68
N THR A 92 15.51 -1.44 -11.48
CA THR A 92 14.38 -0.92 -10.69
C THR A 92 14.76 -0.75 -9.21
N ASP A 93 15.53 -1.69 -8.65
CA ASP A 93 16.08 -1.62 -7.29
C ASP A 93 16.99 -0.41 -7.16
N LYS A 94 17.90 -0.20 -8.11
CA LYS A 94 18.80 0.95 -8.11
C LYS A 94 18.00 2.26 -8.11
N ALA A 95 17.05 2.41 -9.03
CA ALA A 95 16.20 3.60 -9.09
C ALA A 95 15.41 3.81 -7.79
N THR A 96 14.88 2.74 -7.20
CA THR A 96 14.14 2.79 -5.93
C THR A 96 15.04 3.23 -4.77
N ILE A 97 16.26 2.70 -4.70
CA ILE A 97 17.26 3.08 -3.70
C ILE A 97 17.66 4.55 -3.86
N ASP A 98 17.89 5.01 -5.09
CA ASP A 98 18.24 6.40 -5.38
C ASP A 98 17.10 7.35 -4.95
N MET A 99 15.84 6.97 -5.21
CA MET A 99 14.66 7.72 -4.71
C MET A 99 14.60 7.74 -3.18
N LEU A 100 14.77 6.60 -2.50
CA LEU A 100 14.77 6.55 -1.03
C LEU A 100 15.90 7.39 -0.43
N ASN A 101 17.09 7.34 -1.02
CA ASN A 101 18.25 8.12 -0.59
C ASN A 101 18.02 9.63 -0.73
N SER A 102 17.18 10.07 -1.68
CA SER A 102 16.85 11.49 -1.86
C SER A 102 16.09 12.11 -0.68
N TYR A 103 15.47 11.29 0.17
CA TYR A 103 14.81 11.73 1.40
C TYR A 103 15.76 11.82 2.60
N ILE A 104 17.01 11.35 2.49
CA ILE A 104 17.94 11.39 3.62
C ILE A 104 18.35 12.84 3.87
N VAL A 105 18.10 13.33 5.08
CA VAL A 105 18.44 14.71 5.50
C VAL A 105 19.68 14.70 6.38
N ASP A 106 19.70 13.83 7.39
CA ASP A 106 20.77 13.75 8.39
C ASP A 106 21.21 12.29 8.53
N LYS A 107 22.32 11.90 7.89
CA LYS A 107 22.79 10.51 7.98
C LYS A 107 23.21 10.17 9.42
N LYS A 108 22.35 9.45 10.14
CA LYS A 108 22.54 9.02 11.54
C LYS A 108 22.31 7.51 11.61
N LEU A 109 23.36 6.76 11.30
CA LEU A 109 23.26 5.31 11.14
C LEU A 109 22.95 4.61 12.47
N SER A 110 22.09 3.59 12.38
CA SER A 110 21.64 2.74 13.49
C SER A 110 21.48 1.30 13.00
N ASP A 111 21.63 0.35 13.91
CA ASP A 111 21.33 -1.07 13.64
C ASP A 111 19.82 -1.29 13.47
N ASP A 112 19.00 -0.51 14.17
CA ASP A 112 17.53 -0.55 14.06
C ASP A 112 17.05 0.12 12.77
N LYS A 113 16.68 -0.70 11.78
CA LYS A 113 16.31 -0.29 10.43
C LYS A 113 14.85 -0.54 10.13
N ILE A 114 14.29 0.27 9.24
CA ILE A 114 13.01 -0.06 8.61
C ILE A 114 13.23 -1.15 7.56
N LYS A 115 12.31 -2.10 7.51
CA LYS A 115 12.27 -3.10 6.44
C LYS A 115 11.26 -2.65 5.40
N ILE A 116 11.77 -2.34 4.21
CA ILE A 116 10.96 -2.00 3.04
C ILE A 116 10.94 -3.22 2.13
N LEU A 117 9.84 -3.96 2.16
CA LEU A 117 9.59 -5.00 1.17
C LEU A 117 8.84 -4.37 0.01
N TYR A 118 9.32 -4.57 -1.21
CA TYR A 118 8.51 -4.24 -2.38
C TYR A 118 8.51 -5.35 -3.42
N TYR A 119 7.45 -5.41 -4.21
CA TYR A 119 7.40 -6.31 -5.35
C TYR A 119 6.64 -5.72 -6.51
N ILE A 120 7.04 -6.14 -7.71
CA ILE A 120 6.41 -5.78 -8.97
C ILE A 120 5.58 -6.98 -9.43
N TYR A 121 4.28 -6.77 -9.58
CA TYR A 121 3.35 -7.79 -10.05
C TYR A 121 2.95 -7.52 -11.50
N GLU A 122 3.12 -8.51 -12.38
CA GLU A 122 2.61 -8.45 -13.75
C GLU A 122 1.16 -8.96 -13.81
N ASN A 123 0.28 -8.15 -14.40
CA ASN A 123 -1.11 -8.49 -14.54
C ASN A 123 -1.32 -9.61 -15.57
N ASP A 124 -1.59 -10.83 -15.09
CA ASP A 124 -1.92 -11.94 -15.97
C ASP A 124 -3.34 -11.85 -16.54
N ILE A 125 -3.48 -11.40 -17.78
CA ILE A 125 -4.79 -11.25 -18.44
C ILE A 125 -5.53 -12.57 -18.71
N LYS A 126 -4.81 -13.70 -18.69
CA LYS A 126 -5.36 -15.04 -18.95
C LYS A 126 -5.74 -15.77 -17.66
N ASP A 127 -5.56 -15.15 -16.51
CA ASP A 127 -5.99 -15.67 -15.22
C ASP A 127 -7.51 -15.97 -15.23
N PRO A 128 -7.95 -17.21 -14.97
CA PRO A 128 -9.36 -17.59 -14.96
C PRO A 128 -10.17 -16.86 -13.88
N GLY A 129 -9.53 -16.34 -12.83
CA GLY A 129 -10.14 -15.48 -11.83
C GLY A 129 -10.54 -14.09 -12.37
N LYS A 130 -9.97 -13.64 -13.50
CA LYS A 130 -10.20 -12.30 -14.08
C LYS A 130 -11.37 -12.30 -15.06
N LYS A 131 -12.55 -12.04 -14.50
CA LYS A 131 -13.82 -12.04 -15.23
C LYS A 131 -14.14 -10.71 -15.93
N SER A 132 -13.63 -9.57 -15.44
CA SER A 132 -14.03 -8.25 -15.95
C SER A 132 -13.01 -7.66 -16.91
N LYS A 133 -13.48 -6.85 -17.88
CA LYS A 133 -12.59 -6.06 -18.76
C LYS A 133 -11.66 -5.15 -17.95
N LYS A 134 -12.17 -4.54 -16.88
CA LYS A 134 -11.40 -3.65 -15.99
C LYS A 134 -10.20 -4.35 -15.36
N SER A 135 -10.35 -5.60 -14.92
CA SER A 135 -9.25 -6.39 -14.34
C SER A 135 -8.13 -6.73 -15.33
N LYS A 136 -8.36 -6.51 -16.64
CA LYS A 136 -7.40 -6.79 -17.72
C LYS A 136 -6.75 -5.53 -18.30
N LEU A 137 -7.08 -4.34 -17.77
CA LEU A 137 -6.59 -3.06 -18.30
C LEU A 137 -5.15 -2.76 -17.87
N TYR A 138 -4.83 -3.00 -16.59
CA TYR A 138 -3.53 -2.66 -16.00
C TYR A 138 -2.44 -3.62 -16.51
N ALA A 139 -1.22 -3.11 -16.64
CA ALA A 139 -0.05 -3.93 -16.90
C ALA A 139 0.41 -4.67 -15.65
N GLY A 140 0.13 -4.11 -14.47
CA GLY A 140 0.55 -4.65 -13.21
C GLY A 140 0.34 -3.66 -12.07
N TYR A 141 0.97 -3.95 -10.94
CA TYR A 141 1.03 -3.04 -9.80
C TYR A 141 2.32 -3.26 -9.01
N VAL A 142 2.73 -2.23 -8.27
CA VAL A 142 3.77 -2.33 -7.24
C VAL A 142 3.11 -2.37 -5.87
N VAL A 143 3.68 -3.16 -4.95
CA VAL A 143 3.29 -3.12 -3.55
C VAL A 143 4.51 -2.82 -2.71
N PHE A 144 4.37 -1.85 -1.81
CA PHE A 144 5.35 -1.56 -0.78
C PHE A 144 4.76 -1.91 0.59
N LYS A 145 5.57 -2.56 1.43
CA LYS A 145 5.28 -2.85 2.83
C LYS A 145 6.41 -2.30 3.68
N PHE A 146 6.05 -1.41 4.59
CA PHE A 146 6.97 -0.76 5.52
C PHE A 146 6.75 -1.37 6.90
N SER A 147 7.77 -2.05 7.40
CA SER A 147 7.73 -2.76 8.68
C SER A 147 8.85 -2.29 9.60
N THR A 148 8.65 -2.48 10.90
CA THR A 148 9.74 -2.36 11.86
C THR A 148 10.79 -3.46 11.63
N GLU A 149 11.95 -3.33 12.25
CA GLU A 149 13.00 -4.37 12.23
C GLU A 149 12.46 -5.75 12.68
N LYS A 150 11.52 -5.77 13.62
CA LYS A 150 10.85 -6.98 14.15
C LYS A 150 9.68 -7.47 13.28
N ASP A 151 9.65 -7.11 11.99
CA ASP A 151 8.65 -7.54 11.01
C ASP A 151 7.19 -7.16 11.35
N LYS A 152 6.99 -6.16 12.20
CA LYS A 152 5.64 -5.60 12.44
C LYS A 152 5.30 -4.67 11.27
N LEU A 153 4.33 -5.06 10.45
CA LEU A 153 3.81 -4.24 9.36
C LEU A 153 3.15 -2.97 9.91
N VAL A 154 3.60 -1.82 9.42
CA VAL A 154 3.11 -0.50 9.85
C VAL A 154 2.29 0.15 8.75
N TYR A 155 2.76 0.09 7.52
CA TYR A 155 2.11 0.73 6.38
C TYR A 155 2.28 -0.12 5.11
N GLN A 156 1.24 -0.17 4.29
CA GLN A 156 1.26 -0.82 2.99
C GLN A 156 0.60 0.09 1.96
N VAL A 157 1.20 0.17 0.78
CA VAL A 157 0.62 0.84 -0.37
C VAL A 157 0.76 -0.04 -1.61
N GLN A 158 -0.30 -0.11 -2.41
CA GLN A 158 -0.29 -0.67 -3.74
C GLN A 158 -0.57 0.45 -4.75
N VAL A 159 0.21 0.51 -5.82
CA VAL A 159 0.03 1.48 -6.91
C VAL A 159 0.03 0.72 -8.23
N ASP A 160 -1.06 0.85 -9.00
CA ASP A 160 -1.19 0.20 -10.30
C ASP A 160 -0.35 0.91 -11.38
N PHE A 161 0.04 0.21 -12.44
CA PHE A 161 0.65 0.83 -13.63
C PHE A 161 0.05 0.26 -14.93
N MET A 162 0.08 1.06 -16.00
CA MET A 162 -0.69 0.82 -17.22
C MET A 162 0.18 0.35 -18.39
N ASP A 163 1.44 0.79 -18.47
CA ASP A 163 2.30 0.48 -19.60
C ASP A 163 2.80 -0.97 -19.52
N LYS A 164 2.52 -1.76 -20.58
CA LYS A 164 2.84 -3.19 -20.62
C LYS A 164 4.33 -3.50 -20.71
N ASN A 165 5.15 -2.50 -21.05
CA ASN A 165 6.59 -2.57 -21.07
C ASN A 165 7.21 -1.87 -19.84
N GLY A 166 6.39 -1.30 -18.94
CA GLY A 166 6.82 -0.71 -17.67
C GLY A 166 7.28 0.74 -17.76
N ALA A 167 6.96 1.48 -18.82
CA ALA A 167 7.41 2.87 -18.99
C ALA A 167 6.93 3.82 -17.86
N ASP A 168 5.80 3.51 -17.22
CA ASP A 168 5.23 4.26 -16.08
C ASP A 168 5.48 3.62 -14.71
N LEU A 169 6.30 2.55 -14.64
CA LEU A 169 6.62 1.84 -13.40
C LEU A 169 7.28 2.75 -12.36
N ASN A 170 8.27 3.55 -12.79
CA ASN A 170 8.99 4.45 -11.90
C ASN A 170 8.07 5.50 -11.27
N LYS A 171 7.07 5.99 -12.00
CA LYS A 171 6.05 6.92 -11.45
C LYS A 171 5.21 6.27 -10.36
N SER A 172 4.95 4.96 -10.50
CA SER A 172 4.17 4.19 -9.53
C SER A 172 4.98 3.93 -8.26
N ILE A 173 6.27 3.63 -8.40
CA ILE A 173 7.22 3.51 -7.28
C ILE A 173 7.35 4.84 -6.54
N GLU A 174 7.58 5.93 -7.27
CA GLU A 174 7.68 7.27 -6.70
C GLU A 174 6.39 7.65 -5.94
N CYS A 175 5.23 7.36 -6.52
CA CYS A 175 3.95 7.58 -5.85
C CYS A 175 3.81 6.77 -4.56
N ALA A 176 4.23 5.50 -4.55
CA ALA A 176 4.22 4.65 -3.36
C ALA A 176 5.12 5.21 -2.23
N ILE A 177 6.32 5.68 -2.57
CA ILE A 177 7.25 6.27 -1.60
C ILE A 177 6.70 7.59 -1.06
N ASN A 178 6.21 8.47 -1.93
CA ASN A 178 5.57 9.73 -1.53
C ASN A 178 4.35 9.50 -0.62
N SER A 179 3.54 8.50 -0.95
CA SER A 179 2.38 8.07 -0.18
C SER A 179 2.78 7.63 1.23
N PHE A 180 3.87 6.87 1.36
CA PHE A 180 4.46 6.57 2.66
C PHE A 180 4.95 7.83 3.40
N MET A 181 5.68 8.72 2.74
CA MET A 181 6.26 9.91 3.40
C MET A 181 5.23 10.95 3.87
N THR A 182 4.00 10.88 3.37
CA THR A 182 2.94 11.86 3.67
C THR A 182 1.86 11.35 4.61
N VAL A 183 1.81 10.03 4.88
CA VAL A 183 0.84 9.45 5.82
C VAL A 183 1.13 9.87 7.28
N LYS A 184 0.08 10.14 8.06
CA LYS A 184 0.17 10.65 9.44
C LYS A 184 -0.53 9.77 10.47
#